data_AF-A0A3M1CLQ4-F1
#
_entry.id   AF-A0A3M1CLQ4-F1
#
_cell.length_a   1.000
_cell.length_b   1.000
_cell.length_c   1.000
_cell.angle_alpha   90.00
_cell.angle_beta   90.00
_cell.angle_gamma   90.00
#
_symmetry.space_group_name_H-M   'P 1'
#
loop_
_entity.id
_entity.type
_entity.pdbx_description
1 polymer ?
#
loop_
_entity_poly.entity_id
_entity_poly.type
_entity_poly.pdbx_seq_one_letter_code
_entity_poly.pdbx_strand_id
1 'polypeptide(L)'
;HLSDAEKQDALNDNEQGLTRDFLFDEKNFQTIIIQKKTEEISESSTNAEQTKINENISRQNIKEELDTQKFVQQYLSDEKNDLLLWLKHNNYKHLLVEKITTIYDKNILKHLLCAYWEAGFDDYRDLMIFIPHLLSDDFDVALEAYTAIIGLSKPFSTEDIQKALQMIHEVRSQLPATHIPLVDEITNLLNTELSNNE
;
A
#
# COMPACT_ATOMS: atom_id res chain seq x y z
N HIS A 1 -9.34 -50.35 -3.65
CA HIS A 1 -9.12 -50.50 -2.20
C HIS A 1 -7.62 -50.55 -1.98
N LEU A 2 -7.04 -49.49 -1.40
CA LEU A 2 -5.61 -49.46 -1.06
C LEU A 2 -5.33 -50.49 0.04
N SER A 3 -4.20 -51.18 -0.06
CA SER A 3 -3.68 -52.09 0.96
C SER A 3 -3.28 -51.30 2.21
N ASP A 4 -3.20 -51.98 3.36
CA ASP A 4 -2.92 -51.30 4.63
C ASP A 4 -1.49 -50.73 4.70
N ALA A 5 -0.56 -51.24 3.87
CA ALA A 5 0.76 -50.64 3.69
C ALA A 5 0.71 -49.33 2.88
N GLU A 6 -0.09 -49.27 1.82
CA GLU A 6 -0.26 -48.06 1.00
C GLU A 6 -1.02 -46.95 1.75
N LYS A 7 -1.88 -47.31 2.71
CA LYS A 7 -2.50 -46.33 3.63
C LYS A 7 -1.51 -45.78 4.65
N GLN A 8 -0.51 -46.57 5.05
CA GLN A 8 0.52 -46.15 6.00
C GLN A 8 1.54 -45.20 5.36
N ASP A 9 1.93 -45.44 4.10
CA ASP A 9 2.78 -44.50 3.36
C ASP A 9 2.07 -43.17 3.07
N ALA A 10 0.76 -43.19 2.78
CA ALA A 10 -0.04 -41.97 2.62
C ALA A 10 -0.26 -41.17 3.93
N LEU A 11 -0.07 -41.82 5.09
CA LEU A 11 -0.10 -41.16 6.40
C LEU A 11 1.27 -40.60 6.78
N ASN A 12 2.36 -41.24 6.35
CA ASN A 12 3.73 -40.78 6.60
C ASN A 12 4.15 -39.59 5.71
N ASP A 13 3.59 -39.44 4.51
CA ASP A 13 3.81 -38.25 3.67
C ASP A 13 3.15 -36.98 4.24
N ASN A 14 2.17 -37.12 5.15
CA ASN A 14 1.56 -36.00 5.87
C ASN A 14 2.37 -35.56 7.12
N GLU A 15 3.46 -36.25 7.46
CA GLU A 15 4.36 -35.88 8.58
C GLU A 15 5.56 -35.03 8.15
N GLN A 16 5.72 -34.72 6.85
CA GLN A 16 6.37 -33.46 6.50
C GLN A 16 5.37 -32.34 6.74
N GLY A 17 5.26 -31.96 8.02
CA GLY A 17 4.62 -30.72 8.40
C GLY A 17 5.30 -29.58 7.65
N LEU A 18 4.72 -29.22 6.50
CA LEU A 18 4.77 -27.89 5.92
C LEU A 18 4.13 -26.94 6.93
N THR A 19 4.83 -26.74 8.04
CA THR A 19 4.64 -25.60 8.90
C THR A 19 4.78 -24.39 7.98
N ARG A 20 3.89 -23.40 8.12
CA ARG A 20 3.97 -22.13 7.36
C ARG A 20 5.37 -21.51 7.42
N ASP A 21 6.11 -21.82 8.48
CA ASP A 21 7.51 -21.46 8.71
C ASP A 21 8.51 -22.02 7.67
N PHE A 22 8.14 -23.04 6.88
CA PHE A 22 9.00 -23.64 5.85
C PHE A 22 8.98 -22.90 4.51
N LEU A 23 7.95 -22.09 4.23
CA LEU A 23 7.76 -21.45 2.92
C LEU A 23 8.03 -19.94 2.94
N PHE A 24 8.32 -19.36 4.09
CA PHE A 24 8.31 -17.91 4.24
C PHE A 24 9.42 -17.42 5.17
N ASP A 25 10.52 -16.96 4.60
CA ASP A 25 11.59 -16.34 5.40
C ASP A 25 11.25 -14.87 5.69
N GLU A 26 10.35 -14.66 6.66
CA GLU A 26 9.93 -13.33 7.14
C GLU A 26 11.11 -12.41 7.46
N LYS A 27 12.26 -12.99 7.85
CA LYS A 27 13.44 -12.23 8.22
C LYS A 27 14.00 -11.44 7.03
N ASN A 28 13.79 -11.91 5.80
CA ASN A 28 14.24 -11.20 4.59
C ASN A 28 13.41 -9.93 4.35
N PHE A 29 12.09 -9.99 4.59
CA PHE A 29 11.18 -8.87 4.40
C PHE A 29 11.25 -7.83 5.54
N GLN A 30 11.57 -8.26 6.77
CA GLN A 30 11.75 -7.34 7.91
C GLN A 30 12.78 -6.25 7.62
N THR A 31 13.78 -6.51 6.78
CA THR A 31 14.82 -5.53 6.44
C THR A 31 14.31 -4.36 5.58
N ILE A 32 13.11 -4.46 5.02
CA ILE A 32 12.41 -3.38 4.31
C ILE A 32 11.84 -2.37 5.30
N ILE A 33 11.53 -2.75 6.54
CA ILE A 33 10.94 -1.86 7.54
C ILE A 33 12.03 -1.31 8.44
N ILE A 34 12.27 0.00 8.32
CA ILE A 34 13.27 0.72 9.11
C ILE A 34 12.59 1.38 10.30
N GLN A 35 13.21 1.27 11.46
CA GLN A 35 12.81 2.00 12.66
C GLN A 35 13.55 3.33 12.72
N LYS A 36 12.84 4.46 12.58
CA LYS A 36 13.40 5.80 12.79
C LYS A 36 12.94 6.36 14.13
N LYS A 37 13.89 6.95 14.86
CA LYS A 37 13.61 7.67 16.09
C LYS A 37 13.13 9.08 15.73
N THR A 38 11.92 9.44 16.14
CA THR A 38 11.43 10.82 16.02
C THR A 38 11.87 11.65 17.22
N GLU A 39 12.61 12.73 16.95
CA GLU A 39 12.88 13.76 17.95
C GLU A 39 11.71 14.73 17.96
N GLU A 40 10.80 14.59 18.92
CA GLU A 40 9.82 15.63 19.19
C GLU A 40 10.54 16.83 19.83
N ILE A 41 10.64 17.93 19.08
CA ILE A 41 10.96 19.24 19.66
C ILE A 41 9.75 19.61 20.51
N SER A 42 9.87 19.43 21.82
CA SER A 42 8.90 19.91 22.79
C SER A 42 8.88 21.44 22.77
N GLU A 43 7.82 22.02 22.20
CA GLU A 43 7.54 23.43 22.34
C GLU A 43 7.42 23.78 23.83
N SER A 44 8.22 24.77 24.21
CA SER A 44 8.41 25.29 25.55
C SER A 44 7.10 25.60 26.27
N SER A 45 6.90 25.00 27.44
CA SER A 45 6.08 25.58 28.51
C SER A 45 6.93 25.69 29.77
N THR A 46 7.23 26.95 30.09
CA THR A 46 7.87 27.41 31.31
C THR A 46 7.17 26.84 32.55
N ASN A 47 7.91 26.18 33.44
CA ASN A 47 7.94 26.50 34.87
C ASN A 47 8.99 25.65 35.60
N ALA A 48 9.84 26.34 36.35
CA ALA A 48 10.99 25.82 37.05
C ALA A 48 10.57 25.01 38.29
N GLU A 49 10.10 23.77 38.13
CA GLU A 49 9.94 22.83 39.25
C GLU A 49 9.80 21.34 38.84
N GLN A 50 10.37 20.93 37.69
CA GLN A 50 10.26 19.55 37.16
C GLN A 50 11.58 18.77 37.09
N THR A 51 12.55 19.08 37.94
CA THR A 51 13.87 18.41 37.93
C THR A 51 13.91 17.05 38.64
N LYS A 52 12.77 16.38 38.89
CA LYS A 52 12.72 14.99 39.41
C LYS A 52 11.70 14.07 38.74
N ILE A 53 11.08 14.50 37.63
CA ILE A 53 10.18 13.67 36.80
C ILE A 53 10.80 13.38 35.42
N ASN A 54 12.03 13.83 35.18
CA ASN A 54 12.71 13.72 33.87
C ASN A 54 13.55 12.43 33.66
N GLU A 55 13.43 11.42 34.52
CA GLU A 55 14.08 10.11 34.28
C GLU A 55 13.16 9.07 33.63
N ASN A 56 11.88 9.36 33.38
CA ASN A 56 10.92 8.37 32.87
C ASN A 56 10.16 8.75 31.59
N ILE A 57 10.55 9.82 30.89
CA ILE A 57 9.97 10.18 29.58
C ILE A 57 11.11 10.39 28.57
N SER A 58 11.85 9.32 28.31
CA SER A 58 12.50 9.10 27.02
C SER A 58 11.90 7.85 26.39
N ARG A 59 10.55 7.82 26.28
CA ARG A 59 9.89 6.94 25.34
C ARG A 59 10.23 7.49 23.97
N GLN A 60 11.31 6.99 23.40
CA GLN A 60 11.68 7.27 22.03
C GLN A 60 10.49 6.78 21.18
N ASN A 61 9.75 7.70 20.56
CA ASN A 61 8.73 7.34 19.60
C ASN A 61 9.48 6.73 18.40
N ILE A 62 9.44 5.41 18.28
CA ILE A 62 10.00 4.69 17.13
C ILE A 62 8.90 4.66 16.07
N LYS A 63 9.14 5.33 14.94
CA LYS A 63 8.27 5.26 13.77
C LYS A 63 8.81 4.23 12.79
N GLU A 64 7.96 3.33 12.32
CA GLU A 64 8.27 2.43 11.22
C GLU A 64 8.21 3.18 9.88
N GLU A 65 9.13 2.84 8.98
CA GLU A 65 9.19 3.41 7.64
C GLU A 65 9.57 2.34 6.62
N LEU A 66 8.97 2.40 5.43
CA LEU A 66 9.33 1.54 4.31
C LEU A 66 10.61 2.02 3.62
N ASP A 67 11.63 1.18 3.54
CA ASP A 67 12.81 1.34 2.67
C ASP A 67 12.38 1.08 1.22
N THR A 68 12.11 2.13 0.46
CA THR A 68 11.54 2.00 -0.89
C THR A 68 12.50 1.34 -1.88
N GLN A 69 13.81 1.45 -1.68
CA GLN A 69 14.79 0.84 -2.58
C GLN A 69 14.83 -0.68 -2.38
N LYS A 70 14.94 -1.12 -1.12
CA LYS A 70 14.88 -2.55 -0.81
C LYS A 70 13.53 -3.15 -1.14
N PHE A 71 12.46 -2.41 -0.88
CA PHE A 71 11.12 -2.81 -1.28
C PHE A 71 11.07 -3.12 -2.78
N VAL A 72 11.47 -2.19 -3.64
CA VAL A 72 11.44 -2.40 -5.10
C VAL A 72 12.34 -3.56 -5.52
N GLN A 73 13.53 -3.68 -4.93
CA GLN A 73 14.43 -4.79 -5.23
C GLN A 73 13.76 -6.15 -4.94
N GLN A 74 13.07 -6.28 -3.80
CA GLN A 74 12.38 -7.51 -3.43
C GLN A 74 11.09 -7.71 -4.22
N TYR A 75 10.36 -6.63 -4.54
CA TYR A 75 9.16 -6.66 -5.37
C TYR A 75 9.44 -7.16 -6.80
N LEU A 76 10.63 -6.87 -7.33
CA LEU A 76 11.08 -7.33 -8.65
C LEU A 76 11.75 -8.72 -8.62
N SER A 77 11.78 -9.38 -7.47
CA SER A 77 12.34 -10.72 -7.32
C SER A 77 11.30 -11.82 -7.52
N ASP A 78 11.76 -13.07 -7.58
CA ASP A 78 10.88 -14.25 -7.67
C ASP A 78 10.01 -14.43 -6.41
N GLU A 79 10.37 -13.79 -5.30
CA GLU A 79 9.67 -13.83 -4.01
C GLU A 79 8.56 -12.76 -3.90
N LYS A 80 8.20 -12.09 -5.00
CA LYS A 80 7.19 -11.01 -5.03
C LYS A 80 5.89 -11.38 -4.31
N ASN A 81 5.34 -12.56 -4.59
CA ASN A 81 4.06 -12.97 -4.02
C ASN A 81 4.13 -13.11 -2.49
N ASP A 82 5.25 -13.62 -1.98
CA ASP A 82 5.50 -13.75 -0.56
C ASP A 82 5.62 -12.36 0.09
N LEU A 83 6.34 -11.43 -0.53
CA LEU A 83 6.40 -10.03 -0.09
C LEU A 83 5.00 -9.39 0.01
N LEU A 84 4.14 -9.58 -0.99
CA LEU A 84 2.80 -9.00 -0.98
C LEU A 84 1.90 -9.61 0.09
N LEU A 85 1.99 -10.92 0.30
CA LEU A 85 1.32 -11.61 1.40
C LEU A 85 1.82 -11.11 2.75
N TRP A 86 3.13 -10.91 2.88
CA TRP A 86 3.76 -10.37 4.08
C TRP A 86 3.22 -8.99 4.45
N LEU A 87 3.17 -8.06 3.48
CA LEU A 87 2.65 -6.72 3.66
C LEU A 87 1.20 -6.75 4.14
N LYS A 88 0.38 -7.63 3.54
CA LYS A 88 -1.03 -7.79 3.90
C LYS A 88 -1.20 -8.34 5.31
N HIS A 89 -0.49 -9.42 5.65
CA HIS A 89 -0.60 -10.05 6.97
C HIS A 89 -0.14 -9.12 8.11
N ASN A 90 0.85 -8.27 7.86
CA ASN A 90 1.39 -7.35 8.86
C ASN A 90 0.73 -5.95 8.86
N ASN A 91 -0.33 -5.74 8.06
CA ASN A 91 -1.06 -4.46 7.96
C ASN A 91 -0.18 -3.25 7.57
N TYR A 92 0.84 -3.48 6.73
CA TYR A 92 1.75 -2.43 6.27
C TYR A 92 1.20 -1.56 5.13
N LYS A 93 -0.12 -1.65 4.83
CA LYS A 93 -0.81 -0.75 3.89
C LYS A 93 -0.48 0.72 4.13
N HIS A 94 -0.50 1.13 5.40
CA HIS A 94 -0.26 2.52 5.80
C HIS A 94 1.13 3.02 5.39
N LEU A 95 2.16 2.16 5.44
CA LEU A 95 3.52 2.51 5.02
C LEU A 95 3.63 2.63 3.50
N LEU A 96 2.94 1.77 2.75
CA LEU A 96 2.85 1.89 1.29
C LEU A 96 2.17 3.20 0.90
N VAL A 97 1.03 3.51 1.50
CA VAL A 97 0.28 4.75 1.26
C VAL A 97 1.13 5.98 1.58
N GLU A 98 1.85 5.97 2.72
CA GLU A 98 2.77 7.05 3.06
C GLU A 98 3.85 7.25 1.97
N LYS A 99 4.38 6.18 1.40
CA LYS A 99 5.39 6.29 0.34
C LYS A 99 4.79 6.71 -1.00
N ILE A 100 3.65 6.16 -1.40
CA ILE A 100 2.95 6.56 -2.63
C ILE A 100 2.71 8.07 -2.65
N THR A 101 2.26 8.63 -1.53
CA THR A 101 1.92 10.06 -1.41
C THR A 101 3.14 10.99 -1.32
N THR A 102 4.34 10.48 -1.02
CA THR A 102 5.53 11.31 -0.77
C THR A 102 6.65 11.11 -1.78
N ILE A 103 6.62 10.05 -2.58
CA ILE A 103 7.69 9.74 -3.53
C ILE A 103 7.54 10.51 -4.85
N TYR A 104 8.67 11.03 -5.35
CA TYR A 104 8.72 11.74 -6.62
C TYR A 104 9.31 10.90 -7.76
N ASP A 105 10.06 9.85 -7.44
CA ASP A 105 10.64 8.96 -8.43
C ASP A 105 9.57 8.06 -9.04
N LYS A 106 9.20 8.35 -10.28
CA LYS A 106 8.18 7.64 -11.05
C LYS A 106 8.48 6.14 -11.23
N ASN A 107 9.76 5.76 -11.33
CA ASN A 107 10.15 4.36 -11.46
C ASN A 107 9.88 3.56 -10.18
N ILE A 108 9.99 4.20 -9.02
CA ILE A 108 9.66 3.57 -7.74
C ILE A 108 8.15 3.63 -7.52
N LEU A 109 7.54 4.78 -7.82
CA LEU A 109 6.11 5.02 -7.63
C LEU A 109 5.25 3.97 -8.34
N LYS A 110 5.55 3.65 -9.61
CA LYS A 110 4.80 2.62 -10.33
C LYS A 110 4.80 1.27 -9.60
N HIS A 111 5.96 0.85 -9.07
CA HIS A 111 6.05 -0.42 -8.33
C HIS A 111 5.31 -0.39 -6.99
N LEU A 112 5.27 0.77 -6.32
CA LEU A 112 4.47 0.94 -5.10
C LEU A 112 2.96 0.89 -5.40
N LEU A 113 2.52 1.54 -6.48
CA LEU A 113 1.13 1.47 -6.95
C LEU A 113 0.75 0.04 -7.34
N CYS A 114 1.61 -0.66 -8.11
CA CYS A 114 1.40 -2.06 -8.46
C CYS A 114 1.24 -2.91 -7.20
N ALA A 115 2.20 -2.81 -6.28
CA ALA A 115 2.19 -3.59 -5.05
C ALA A 115 0.95 -3.34 -4.20
N TYR A 116 0.45 -2.10 -4.17
CA TYR A 116 -0.77 -1.77 -3.44
C TYR A 116 -1.96 -2.61 -3.93
N TRP A 117 -2.22 -2.61 -5.25
CA TRP A 117 -3.38 -3.33 -5.80
C TRP A 117 -3.12 -4.84 -5.90
N GLU A 118 -1.89 -5.28 -6.20
CA GLU A 118 -1.55 -6.71 -6.27
C GLU A 118 -1.60 -7.40 -4.89
N ALA A 119 -1.32 -6.66 -3.80
CA ALA A 119 -1.55 -7.17 -2.43
C ALA A 119 -3.05 -7.30 -2.10
N GLY A 120 -3.93 -6.78 -2.96
CA GLY A 120 -5.38 -6.75 -2.77
C GLY A 120 -5.76 -5.87 -1.59
N PHE A 121 -5.15 -4.69 -1.48
CA PHE A 121 -5.67 -3.61 -0.65
C PHE A 121 -6.76 -2.87 -1.44
N ASP A 122 -7.97 -2.83 -0.88
CA ASP A 122 -9.17 -2.39 -1.59
C ASP A 122 -10.01 -1.41 -0.75
N ASP A 123 -9.39 -0.62 0.14
CA ASP A 123 -10.10 0.31 0.99
C ASP A 123 -10.68 1.49 0.18
N TYR A 124 -12.00 1.65 0.18
CA TYR A 124 -12.69 2.70 -0.58
C TYR A 124 -12.23 4.12 -0.23
N ARG A 125 -11.69 4.33 0.98
CA ARG A 125 -11.18 5.63 1.44
C ARG A 125 -9.89 6.05 0.74
N ASP A 126 -9.23 5.11 0.06
CA ASP A 126 -7.94 5.35 -0.58
C ASP A 126 -8.09 5.94 -1.99
N LEU A 127 -9.32 6.20 -2.47
CA LEU A 127 -9.59 6.83 -3.78
C LEU A 127 -8.71 8.07 -4.02
N MET A 128 -8.68 8.99 -3.05
CA MET A 128 -7.99 10.28 -3.19
C MET A 128 -6.46 10.16 -3.18
N ILE A 129 -5.90 9.01 -2.81
CA ILE A 129 -4.47 8.73 -2.96
C ILE A 129 -4.12 8.53 -4.43
N PHE A 130 -4.99 7.89 -5.21
CA PHE A 130 -4.68 7.48 -6.59
C PHE A 130 -5.03 8.53 -7.64
N ILE A 131 -6.01 9.42 -7.38
CA ILE A 131 -6.42 10.43 -8.36
C ILE A 131 -5.27 11.33 -8.84
N PRO A 132 -4.37 11.87 -7.98
CA PRO A 132 -3.21 12.62 -8.46
C PRO A 132 -2.31 11.82 -9.42
N HIS A 133 -2.18 10.51 -9.17
CA HIS A 133 -1.32 9.63 -9.96
C HIS A 133 -1.97 9.20 -11.27
N LEU A 134 -3.30 9.05 -11.32
CA LEU A 134 -4.07 8.87 -12.56
C LEU A 134 -3.85 10.04 -13.53
N LEU A 135 -3.64 11.24 -12.99
CA LEU A 135 -3.42 12.48 -13.72
C LEU A 135 -1.93 12.78 -13.98
N SER A 136 -1.05 11.81 -13.73
CA SER A 136 0.38 11.88 -14.04
C SER A 136 0.61 12.07 -15.54
N ASP A 137 1.71 12.73 -15.91
CA ASP A 137 2.23 12.80 -17.27
C ASP A 137 2.95 11.51 -17.71
N ASP A 138 3.31 10.68 -16.73
CA ASP A 138 3.88 9.34 -16.93
C ASP A 138 2.75 8.30 -17.05
N PHE A 139 2.69 7.66 -18.22
CA PHE A 139 1.64 6.71 -18.56
C PHE A 139 1.66 5.45 -17.70
N ASP A 140 2.85 4.94 -17.35
CA ASP A 140 2.95 3.73 -16.51
C ASP A 140 2.37 4.03 -15.13
N VAL A 141 2.73 5.18 -14.54
CA VAL A 141 2.15 5.62 -13.26
C VAL A 141 0.63 5.78 -13.35
N ALA A 142 0.13 6.42 -14.42
CA ALA A 142 -1.30 6.63 -14.62
C ALA A 142 -2.07 5.30 -14.78
N LEU A 143 -1.49 4.33 -15.48
CA LEU A 143 -2.07 3.01 -15.69
C LEU A 143 -2.16 2.20 -14.38
N GLU A 144 -1.13 2.26 -13.54
CA GLU A 144 -1.15 1.57 -12.25
C GLU A 144 -2.12 2.23 -11.26
N ALA A 145 -2.20 3.57 -11.26
CA ALA A 145 -3.19 4.29 -10.47
C ALA A 145 -4.62 3.99 -10.93
N TYR A 146 -4.86 3.95 -12.25
CA TYR A 146 -6.12 3.50 -12.83
C TYR A 146 -6.50 2.11 -12.32
N THR A 147 -5.58 1.14 -12.41
CA THR A 147 -5.81 -0.25 -11.98
C THR A 147 -6.12 -0.33 -10.48
N ALA A 148 -5.39 0.43 -9.66
CA ALA A 148 -5.67 0.52 -8.23
C ALA A 148 -7.07 1.07 -7.94
N ILE A 149 -7.52 2.14 -8.61
CA ILE A 149 -8.86 2.71 -8.44
C ILE A 149 -9.95 1.70 -8.80
N ILE A 150 -9.79 1.00 -9.93
CA ILE A 150 -10.73 -0.06 -10.34
C ILE A 150 -10.83 -1.15 -9.27
N GLY A 151 -9.70 -1.51 -8.64
CA GLY A 151 -9.59 -2.53 -7.61
C GLY A 151 -10.16 -2.15 -6.24
N LEU A 152 -10.43 -0.87 -5.95
CA LEU A 152 -10.97 -0.45 -4.66
C LEU A 152 -12.38 -1.01 -4.43
N SER A 153 -12.73 -1.27 -3.17
CA SER A 153 -14.10 -1.53 -2.74
C SER A 153 -14.96 -0.29 -2.94
N LYS A 154 -16.27 -0.52 -3.04
CA LYS A 154 -17.32 0.50 -3.21
C LYS A 154 -18.32 0.38 -2.05
N PRO A 155 -19.11 1.42 -1.73
CA PRO A 155 -19.20 2.72 -2.39
C PRO A 155 -18.09 3.71 -1.97
N PHE A 156 -17.80 4.67 -2.83
CA PHE A 156 -16.99 5.84 -2.47
C PHE A 156 -17.82 6.92 -1.79
N SER A 157 -17.18 7.77 -0.99
CA SER A 157 -17.86 8.91 -0.39
C SER A 157 -18.22 9.95 -1.45
N THR A 158 -19.39 10.58 -1.32
CA THR A 158 -19.84 11.65 -2.25
C THR A 158 -18.85 12.81 -2.31
N GLU A 159 -18.24 13.16 -1.16
CA GLU A 159 -17.22 14.21 -1.08
C GLU A 159 -15.98 13.86 -1.91
N ASP A 160 -15.45 12.64 -1.76
CA ASP A 160 -14.28 12.19 -2.52
C ASP A 160 -14.58 12.08 -4.01
N ILE A 161 -15.77 11.59 -4.38
CA ILE A 161 -16.20 11.54 -5.79
C ILE A 161 -16.22 12.94 -6.41
N GLN A 162 -16.87 13.90 -5.75
CA GLN A 162 -16.97 15.27 -6.26
C GLN A 162 -15.59 15.93 -6.38
N LYS A 163 -14.72 15.73 -5.38
CA LYS A 163 -13.35 16.23 -5.40
C LYS A 163 -12.52 15.60 -6.52
N ALA A 164 -12.62 14.29 -6.72
CA ALA A 164 -11.95 13.58 -7.79
C ALA A 164 -12.38 14.07 -9.17
N LEU A 165 -13.69 14.22 -9.40
CA LEU A 165 -14.25 14.75 -10.65
C LEU A 165 -13.79 16.18 -10.92
N GLN A 166 -13.72 17.03 -9.90
CA GLN A 166 -13.19 18.38 -10.02
C GLN A 166 -11.72 18.36 -10.47
N MET A 167 -10.87 17.58 -9.79
CA MET A 167 -9.44 17.45 -10.14
C MET A 167 -9.25 16.98 -11.59
N ILE A 168 -10.03 15.97 -12.01
CA ILE A 168 -9.99 15.48 -13.39
C ILE A 168 -10.37 16.60 -14.37
N HIS A 169 -11.47 17.32 -14.11
CA HIS A 169 -11.96 18.37 -15.01
C HIS A 169 -10.92 19.49 -15.24
N GLU A 170 -10.20 19.89 -14.19
CA GLU A 170 -9.22 20.98 -14.23
C GLU A 170 -8.02 20.67 -15.13
N VAL A 171 -7.58 19.41 -15.20
CA VAL A 171 -6.35 19.03 -15.90
C VAL A 171 -6.56 18.20 -17.16
N ARG A 172 -7.76 17.63 -17.39
CA ARG A 172 -8.02 16.70 -18.49
C ARG A 172 -7.61 17.22 -19.87
N SER A 173 -7.79 18.51 -20.15
CA SER A 173 -7.43 19.11 -21.44
C SER A 173 -5.93 19.22 -21.68
N GLN A 174 -5.12 19.05 -20.64
CA GLN A 174 -3.66 19.15 -20.66
C GLN A 174 -2.98 17.77 -20.73
N LEU A 175 -3.75 16.70 -20.50
CA LEU A 175 -3.22 15.34 -20.50
C LEU A 175 -2.88 14.86 -21.92
N PRO A 176 -1.85 14.00 -22.07
CA PRO A 176 -1.57 13.36 -23.34
C PRO A 176 -2.77 12.53 -23.81
N ALA A 177 -2.99 12.47 -25.12
CA ALA A 177 -4.11 11.71 -25.73
C ALA A 177 -4.14 10.23 -25.28
N THR A 178 -3.00 9.65 -24.95
CA THR A 178 -2.87 8.28 -24.45
C THR A 178 -3.51 8.06 -23.07
N HIS A 179 -3.64 9.10 -22.24
CA HIS A 179 -4.19 9.01 -20.88
C HIS A 179 -5.72 9.16 -20.87
N ILE A 180 -6.28 9.80 -21.89
CA ILE A 180 -7.70 10.15 -21.96
C ILE A 180 -8.63 8.93 -21.78
N PRO A 181 -8.37 7.74 -22.36
CA PRO A 181 -9.22 6.58 -22.12
C PRO A 181 -9.30 6.16 -20.65
N LEU A 182 -8.17 6.18 -19.93
CA LEU A 182 -8.12 5.81 -18.50
C LEU A 182 -8.95 6.79 -17.67
N VAL A 183 -8.75 8.09 -17.93
CA VAL A 183 -9.44 9.16 -17.20
C VAL A 183 -10.94 9.18 -17.50
N ASP A 184 -11.34 8.94 -18.75
CA ASP A 184 -12.75 8.89 -19.13
C ASP A 184 -13.46 7.70 -18.49
N GLU A 185 -12.80 6.55 -18.40
CA GLU A 185 -13.35 5.38 -17.72
C GLU A 185 -13.55 5.61 -16.22
N ILE A 186 -12.57 6.20 -15.52
CA ILE A 186 -12.72 6.58 -14.10
C ILE A 186 -13.79 7.66 -13.94
N THR A 187 -13.86 8.63 -14.84
CA THR A 187 -14.92 9.67 -14.81
C THR A 187 -16.32 9.04 -14.91
N ASN A 188 -16.49 8.07 -15.81
CA ASN A 188 -17.75 7.35 -15.98
C ASN A 188 -18.10 6.51 -14.74
N LEU A 189 -17.11 5.83 -14.16
CA LEU A 189 -17.26 5.08 -12.93
C LEU A 189 -17.73 6.00 -11.78
N LEU A 190 -17.05 7.13 -11.58
CA LEU A 190 -17.36 8.08 -10.52
C LEU A 190 -18.76 8.70 -10.69
N ASN A 191 -19.18 9.04 -11.91
CA ASN A 191 -20.53 9.55 -12.16
C ASN A 191 -21.62 8.50 -11.90
N THR A 192 -21.33 7.23 -12.20
CA THR A 192 -22.25 6.12 -11.94
C THR A 192 -22.41 5.93 -10.43
N GLU A 193 -21.31 5.91 -9.67
CA GLU A 193 -21.34 5.83 -8.21
C GLU A 193 -22.04 7.04 -7.57
N LEU A 194 -21.82 8.25 -8.10
CA LEU A 194 -22.50 9.45 -7.62
C LEU A 194 -24.02 9.35 -7.77
N SER A 195 -24.47 8.85 -8.92
CA SER A 195 -25.89 8.64 -9.20
C SER A 195 -26.52 7.53 -8.35
N ASN A 196 -25.73 6.54 -7.92
CA ASN A 196 -26.17 5.47 -7.03
C ASN A 196 -26.25 5.91 -5.55
N ASN A 197 -25.57 7.01 -5.19
CA ASN A 197 -25.55 7.55 -3.83
C ASN A 197 -26.67 8.58 -3.55
N GLU A 198 -27.43 9.00 -4.57
CA GLU A 198 -28.60 9.90 -4.48
C GLU A 198 -29.91 9.13 -4.25
#